data_AF-A0A4R9F4V7-F1
#
_entry.id   AF-A0A4R9F4V7-F1
#
_cell.length_a   1.000
_cell.length_b   1.000
_cell.length_c   1.000
_cell.angle_alpha   90.00
_cell.angle_beta   90.00
_cell.angle_gamma   90.00
#
_symmetry.space_group_name_H-M   'P 1'
#
loop_
_entity.id
_entity.type
_entity.pdbx_description
1 polymer ?
#
loop_
_entity_poly.entity_id
_entity_poly.type
_entity_poly.pdbx_seq_one_letter_code
_entity_poly.pdbx_strand_id
1 'polypeptide(L)'
;MDLQVPHSAAVEAIRNLLSLATPPRILALASAEAEGSVLAAIGAGAAGFLRKDHTAGELAGAVRTVAAGGTVHAPKIMKTLIGKGTGVPGMPEKIAALTDSEREVLACIGNGRTNEQIAEELHLSQTAVKTYVSRLLARLGLDNRPQAAIVAHEAGMVTV
;
A
#
# COMPACT_ATOMS: atom_id res chain seq x y z
N MET A 1 -0.76 -11.77 8.10
CA MET A 1 0.63 -12.21 8.36
C MET A 1 1.05 -11.68 9.71
N ASP A 2 1.50 -12.53 10.61
CA ASP A 2 2.02 -12.11 11.91
C ASP A 2 3.51 -11.76 11.79
N LEU A 3 3.91 -10.57 12.25
CA LEU A 3 5.31 -10.11 12.22
C LEU A 3 6.09 -10.39 13.52
N GLN A 4 5.51 -11.11 14.49
CA GLN A 4 6.23 -11.57 15.69
C GLN A 4 7.11 -12.80 15.45
N VAL A 5 6.93 -13.49 14.32
CA VAL A 5 7.89 -14.49 13.87
C VAL A 5 9.20 -13.81 13.45
N PRO A 6 10.33 -14.54 13.35
CA PRO A 6 11.59 -13.95 12.88
C PRO A 6 11.39 -13.13 11.60
N HIS A 7 11.98 -11.92 11.59
CA HIS A 7 11.76 -10.92 10.53
C HIS A 7 11.99 -11.49 9.11
N SER A 8 13.07 -12.23 8.93
CA SER A 8 13.40 -12.91 7.67
C SER A 8 12.32 -13.88 7.23
N ALA A 9 11.77 -14.66 8.16
CA ALA A 9 10.73 -15.65 7.88
C ALA A 9 9.40 -14.99 7.47
N ALA A 10 9.00 -13.91 8.13
CA ALA A 10 7.78 -13.18 7.75
C ALA A 10 7.89 -12.58 6.34
N VAL A 11 9.02 -11.94 6.04
CA VAL A 11 9.31 -11.35 4.73
C VAL A 11 9.35 -12.40 3.64
N GLU A 12 10.03 -13.53 3.88
CA GLU A 12 10.10 -14.64 2.94
C GLU A 12 8.71 -15.25 2.69
N ALA A 13 7.92 -15.44 3.75
CA ALA A 13 6.56 -15.94 3.63
C ALA A 13 5.67 -15.00 2.81
N ILE A 14 5.82 -13.67 2.96
CA ILE A 14 5.12 -12.69 2.12
C ILE A 14 5.50 -12.88 0.65
N ARG A 15 6.79 -12.94 0.33
CA ARG A 15 7.26 -13.14 -1.06
C ARG A 15 6.77 -14.44 -1.67
N ASN A 16 6.81 -15.53 -0.91
CA ASN A 16 6.36 -16.85 -1.35
C ASN A 16 4.84 -16.89 -1.58
N LEU A 17 4.04 -16.20 -0.76
CA LEU A 17 2.60 -16.09 -0.99
C LEU A 17 2.29 -15.25 -2.23
N LEU A 18 3.08 -14.21 -2.49
CA LEU A 18 2.91 -13.34 -3.65
C LEU A 18 3.40 -13.96 -4.97
N SER A 19 4.20 -15.03 -4.92
CA SER A 19 4.63 -15.77 -6.12
C SER A 19 3.62 -16.85 -6.56
N LEU A 20 2.52 -17.04 -5.84
CA LEU A 20 1.45 -17.94 -6.23
C LEU A 20 0.75 -17.46 -7.51
N ALA A 21 0.20 -18.40 -8.29
CA ALA A 21 -0.55 -18.09 -9.51
C ALA A 21 -1.76 -17.17 -9.27
N THR A 22 -2.34 -17.22 -8.07
CA THR A 22 -3.37 -16.28 -7.62
C THR A 22 -2.96 -15.76 -6.24
N PRO A 23 -2.17 -14.68 -6.19
CA PRO A 23 -1.60 -14.20 -4.94
C PRO A 23 -2.67 -13.54 -4.05
N PRO A 24 -2.68 -13.80 -2.73
CA PRO A 24 -3.59 -13.14 -1.81
C PRO A 24 -3.14 -11.70 -1.53
N ARG A 25 -4.07 -10.88 -1.02
CA ARG A 25 -3.69 -9.61 -0.36
C ARG A 25 -3.23 -9.91 1.06
N ILE A 26 -2.11 -9.32 1.47
CA ILE A 26 -1.50 -9.60 2.76
C ILE A 26 -1.59 -8.38 3.68
N LEU A 27 -2.36 -8.50 4.76
CA LEU A 27 -2.35 -7.56 5.88
C LEU A 27 -1.33 -8.04 6.92
N ALA A 28 -0.34 -7.21 7.24
CA ALA A 28 0.65 -7.50 8.27
C ALA A 28 0.16 -7.08 9.66
N LEU A 29 0.45 -7.87 10.69
CA LEU A 29 0.09 -7.61 12.08
C LEU A 29 1.35 -7.44 12.91
N ALA A 30 1.48 -6.33 13.62
CA ALA A 30 2.69 -5.97 14.36
C ALA A 30 2.39 -5.59 15.82
N SER A 31 3.34 -5.84 16.73
CA SER A 31 3.35 -5.19 18.05
C SER A 31 3.86 -3.75 17.95
N ALA A 32 3.72 -2.99 19.03
CA ALA A 32 4.07 -1.57 19.07
C ALA A 32 5.55 -1.28 18.75
N GLU A 33 6.48 -2.17 19.12
CA GLU A 33 7.92 -1.97 18.92
C GLU A 33 8.44 -2.42 17.55
N ALA A 34 7.59 -2.93 16.65
CA ALA A 34 8.02 -3.64 15.44
C ALA A 34 8.07 -2.76 14.16
N GLU A 35 8.41 -1.46 14.29
CA GLU A 35 8.44 -0.53 13.14
C GLU A 35 9.34 -1.04 11.99
N GLY A 36 10.55 -1.54 12.29
CA GLY A 36 11.45 -2.12 11.29
C GLY A 36 10.85 -3.33 10.56
N SER A 37 10.09 -4.16 11.26
CA SER A 37 9.41 -5.32 10.66
C SER A 37 8.28 -4.94 9.73
N VAL A 38 7.51 -3.90 10.07
CA VAL A 38 6.46 -3.38 9.21
C VAL A 38 7.04 -2.88 7.89
N LEU A 39 8.13 -2.12 7.95
CA LEU A 39 8.76 -1.55 6.76
C LEU A 39 9.19 -2.64 5.77
N ALA A 40 9.87 -3.69 6.24
CA ALA A 40 10.29 -4.74 5.32
C ALA A 40 9.12 -5.61 4.83
N ALA A 41 8.06 -5.79 5.63
CA ALA A 41 6.85 -6.45 5.18
C ALA A 41 6.18 -5.68 4.03
N ILE A 42 6.09 -4.35 4.14
CA ILE A 42 5.60 -3.48 3.06
C ILE A 42 6.53 -3.54 1.84
N GLY A 43 7.85 -3.45 2.05
CA GLY A 43 8.84 -3.64 0.98
C GLY A 43 8.78 -5.01 0.32
N ALA A 44 8.32 -6.04 1.03
CA ALA A 44 8.11 -7.39 0.51
C ALA A 44 6.78 -7.57 -0.23
N GLY A 45 5.88 -6.57 -0.23
CA GLY A 45 4.61 -6.63 -0.93
C GLY A 45 3.35 -6.71 -0.05
N ALA A 46 3.47 -6.58 1.27
CA ALA A 46 2.28 -6.48 2.12
C ALA A 46 1.41 -5.29 1.70
N ALA A 47 0.10 -5.50 1.66
CA ALA A 47 -0.89 -4.52 1.20
C ALA A 47 -1.37 -3.56 2.31
N GLY A 48 -0.92 -3.77 3.54
CA GLY A 48 -1.42 -3.06 4.72
C GLY A 48 -0.66 -3.49 5.97
N PHE A 49 -0.78 -2.72 7.05
CA PHE A 49 -0.43 -3.21 8.38
C PHE A 49 -1.45 -2.74 9.43
N LEU A 50 -1.60 -3.53 10.48
CA LEU A 50 -2.39 -3.20 11.66
C LEU A 50 -1.59 -3.54 12.92
N ARG A 51 -1.79 -2.78 14.00
CA ARG A 51 -1.24 -3.16 15.30
C ARG A 51 -2.09 -4.28 15.91
N LYS A 52 -1.44 -5.17 16.68
CA LYS A 52 -2.08 -6.30 17.34
C LYS A 52 -3.02 -5.93 18.50
N ASP A 53 -3.00 -4.68 18.94
CA ASP A 53 -3.85 -4.16 20.02
C ASP A 53 -5.24 -3.70 19.56
N HIS A 54 -5.52 -3.75 18.24
CA HIS A 54 -6.81 -3.41 17.70
C HIS A 54 -7.88 -4.44 18.08
N THR A 55 -9.12 -3.98 18.21
CA THR A 55 -10.27 -4.84 18.47
C THR A 55 -10.54 -5.79 17.30
N ALA A 56 -11.26 -6.89 17.57
CA ALA A 56 -11.68 -7.82 16.52
C ALA A 56 -12.50 -7.15 15.41
N GLY A 57 -13.33 -6.15 15.76
CA GLY A 57 -14.11 -5.38 14.80
C GLY A 57 -13.24 -4.54 13.86
N GLU A 58 -12.25 -3.85 14.40
CA GLU A 58 -11.28 -3.07 13.62
C GLU A 58 -10.43 -3.96 12.71
N LEU A 59 -9.97 -5.12 13.21
CA LEU A 59 -9.25 -6.09 12.39
C LEU A 59 -10.12 -6.59 11.23
N ALA A 60 -11.38 -6.97 11.49
CA ALA A 60 -12.29 -7.41 10.45
C ALA A 60 -12.57 -6.31 9.41
N GLY A 61 -12.69 -5.05 9.85
CA GLY A 61 -12.77 -3.89 8.98
C GLY A 61 -11.53 -3.75 8.08
N ALA A 62 -10.34 -3.81 8.68
CA ALA A 62 -9.08 -3.68 7.95
C ALA A 62 -8.90 -4.79 6.90
N VAL A 63 -9.25 -6.04 7.23
CA VAL A 63 -9.23 -7.15 6.28
C VAL A 63 -10.16 -6.89 5.08
N ARG A 64 -11.38 -6.41 5.31
CA ARG A 64 -12.32 -6.06 4.23
C ARG A 64 -11.77 -4.93 3.36
N THR A 65 -11.22 -3.88 3.96
CA THR A 65 -10.60 -2.76 3.23
C THR A 65 -9.46 -3.24 2.32
N VAL A 66 -8.55 -4.05 2.87
CA VAL A 66 -7.41 -4.60 2.09
C VAL A 66 -7.89 -5.56 1.00
N ALA A 67 -8.92 -6.37 1.27
CA ALA A 67 -9.53 -7.26 0.28
C ALA A 67 -10.18 -6.48 -0.88
N ALA A 68 -10.80 -5.33 -0.59
CA ALA A 68 -11.34 -4.41 -1.59
C ALA A 68 -10.24 -3.63 -2.36
N GLY A 69 -8.97 -3.81 -1.98
CA GLY A 69 -7.82 -3.14 -2.58
C GLY A 69 -7.56 -1.73 -2.05
N GLY A 70 -8.14 -1.36 -0.91
CA GLY A 70 -7.71 -0.22 -0.13
C GLY A 70 -6.47 -0.53 0.70
N THR A 71 -6.01 0.47 1.46
CA THR A 71 -4.80 0.39 2.28
C THR A 71 -5.11 0.78 3.71
N VAL A 72 -4.51 0.10 4.68
CA VAL A 72 -4.68 0.40 6.12
C VAL A 72 -3.31 0.53 6.75
N HIS A 73 -3.03 1.72 7.30
CA HIS A 73 -1.75 2.07 7.92
C HIS A 73 -1.95 3.11 9.01
N ALA A 74 -1.13 3.06 10.06
CA ALA A 74 -1.03 4.13 11.05
C ALA A 74 -0.20 5.33 10.51
N PRO A 75 -0.63 6.59 10.72
CA PRO A 75 0.05 7.78 10.21
C PRO A 75 1.54 7.89 10.58
N LYS A 76 1.93 7.47 11.79
CA LYS A 76 3.32 7.52 12.26
C LYS A 76 4.28 6.72 11.38
N ILE A 77 3.85 5.53 10.95
CA ILE A 77 4.68 4.67 10.09
C ILE A 77 4.71 5.19 8.66
N MET A 78 3.64 5.86 8.19
CA MET A 78 3.66 6.53 6.89
C MET A 78 4.76 7.59 6.84
N LYS A 79 4.93 8.42 7.89
CA LYS A 79 6.03 9.39 7.98
C LYS A 79 7.41 8.72 7.87
N THR A 80 7.61 7.61 8.58
CA THR A 80 8.86 6.84 8.51
C THR A 80 9.08 6.20 7.13
N LEU A 81 8.03 5.70 6.49
CA LEU A 81 8.07 5.14 5.13
C LEU A 81 8.43 6.21 4.10
N ILE A 82 7.82 7.39 4.18
CA ILE A 82 8.13 8.55 3.32
C ILE A 82 9.60 8.95 3.46
N GLY A 83 10.14 9.03 4.69
CA GLY A 83 11.55 9.38 4.90
C GLY A 83 12.55 8.38 4.30
N LYS A 84 12.14 7.13 4.05
CA LYS A 84 12.97 6.10 3.41
C LYS A 84 12.76 6.02 1.88
N GLY A 85 11.61 6.49 1.41
CA GLY A 85 11.17 6.39 0.04
C GLY A 85 11.01 4.96 -0.47
N THR A 86 10.69 4.85 -1.75
CA THR A 86 10.51 3.55 -2.43
C THR A 86 11.83 2.96 -2.94
N GLY A 87 12.91 3.75 -2.99
CA GLY A 87 14.19 3.34 -3.56
C GLY A 87 14.17 3.19 -5.09
N VAL A 88 13.06 3.54 -5.75
CA VAL A 88 12.93 3.47 -7.21
C VAL A 88 13.66 4.65 -7.86
N PRO A 89 14.64 4.40 -8.74
CA PRO A 89 15.37 5.48 -9.43
C PRO A 89 14.47 6.30 -10.36
N GLY A 90 14.77 7.59 -10.46
CA GLY A 90 14.06 8.51 -11.37
C GLY A 90 12.60 8.73 -11.03
N MET A 91 12.21 8.55 -9.76
CA MET A 91 10.83 8.71 -9.33
C MET A 91 10.26 10.12 -9.62
N PRO A 92 10.99 11.24 -9.40
CA PRO A 92 10.49 12.57 -9.76
C PRO A 92 10.11 12.70 -11.24
N GLU A 93 10.93 12.18 -12.17
CA GLU A 93 10.67 12.21 -13.60
C GLU A 93 9.49 11.32 -13.99
N LYS A 94 9.37 10.14 -13.37
CA LYS A 94 8.23 9.23 -13.58
C LYS A 94 6.92 9.88 -13.14
N ILE A 95 6.92 10.57 -12.00
CA ILE A 95 5.76 11.32 -11.51
C ILE A 95 5.47 12.50 -12.44
N ALA A 96 6.49 13.22 -12.89
CA ALA A 96 6.33 14.33 -13.83
C ALA A 96 5.71 13.89 -15.17
N ALA A 97 5.94 12.65 -15.59
CA ALA A 97 5.37 12.10 -16.82
C ALA A 97 3.90 11.64 -16.68
N LEU A 98 3.35 11.52 -15.48
CA LEU A 98 1.97 11.07 -15.28
C LEU A 98 0.96 12.04 -15.94
N THR A 99 -0.09 11.47 -16.52
CA THR A 99 -1.26 12.20 -16.98
C THR A 99 -2.08 12.70 -15.78
N ASP A 100 -2.97 13.66 -16.01
CA ASP A 100 -3.80 14.23 -14.94
C ASP A 100 -4.64 13.16 -14.24
N SER A 101 -5.30 12.27 -15.00
CA SER A 101 -6.07 11.15 -14.42
C SER A 101 -5.22 10.16 -13.62
N GLU A 102 -3.97 9.92 -14.03
CA GLU A 102 -3.05 9.07 -13.24
C GLU A 102 -2.63 9.76 -11.93
N ARG A 103 -2.44 11.08 -11.94
CA ARG A 103 -2.18 11.86 -10.71
C ARG A 103 -3.36 11.85 -9.77
N GLU A 104 -4.59 12.00 -10.29
CA GLU A 104 -5.82 11.92 -9.49
C GLU A 104 -5.95 10.56 -8.81
N VAL A 105 -5.75 9.47 -9.56
CA VAL A 105 -5.75 8.11 -8.99
C VAL A 105 -4.64 7.95 -7.95
N LEU A 106 -3.42 8.45 -8.21
CA LEU A 106 -2.30 8.39 -7.27
C LEU A 106 -2.60 9.16 -5.97
N ALA A 107 -3.19 10.36 -6.07
CA ALA A 107 -3.61 11.15 -4.91
C ALA A 107 -4.68 10.43 -4.09
N CYS A 108 -5.66 9.78 -4.74
CA CYS A 108 -6.65 8.99 -4.01
C CYS A 108 -6.02 7.79 -3.28
N ILE A 109 -5.02 7.14 -3.89
CA ILE A 109 -4.25 6.07 -3.24
C ILE A 109 -3.50 6.61 -2.01
N GLY A 110 -2.86 7.78 -2.13
CA GLY A 110 -2.19 8.46 -1.02
C GLY A 110 -3.14 8.76 0.15
N ASN A 111 -4.39 9.13 -0.16
CA ASN A 111 -5.46 9.32 0.83
C ASN A 111 -6.03 8.01 1.41
N GLY A 112 -5.48 6.85 1.05
CA GLY A 112 -5.93 5.55 1.56
C GLY A 112 -7.29 5.08 1.01
N ARG A 113 -7.81 5.72 -0.05
CA ARG A 113 -9.10 5.35 -0.65
C ARG A 113 -9.10 3.90 -1.13
N THR A 114 -10.23 3.21 -1.03
CA THR A 114 -10.47 1.90 -1.66
C THR A 114 -10.74 2.06 -3.16
N ASN A 115 -10.70 0.97 -3.94
CA ASN A 115 -11.06 1.05 -5.36
C ASN A 115 -12.52 1.47 -5.59
N GLU A 116 -13.41 1.13 -4.66
CA GLU A 116 -14.81 1.56 -4.68
C GLU A 116 -14.92 3.07 -4.48
N GLN A 117 -14.25 3.60 -3.45
CA GLN A 117 -14.25 5.04 -3.20
C GLN A 117 -13.60 5.83 -4.35
N ILE A 118 -12.53 5.33 -4.95
CA ILE A 118 -11.93 5.96 -6.14
C ILE A 118 -12.89 5.93 -7.32
N ALA A 119 -13.61 4.82 -7.50
CA ALA A 119 -14.59 4.69 -8.58
C ALA A 119 -15.72 5.71 -8.41
N GLU A 120 -16.21 5.91 -7.19
CA GLU A 120 -17.20 6.94 -6.87
C GLU A 120 -16.66 8.34 -7.10
N GLU A 121 -15.47 8.66 -6.55
CA GLU A 121 -14.85 9.99 -6.57
C GLU A 121 -14.49 10.44 -7.99
N LEU A 122 -14.03 9.51 -8.85
CA LEU A 122 -13.62 9.78 -10.23
C LEU A 122 -14.69 9.40 -11.27
N HIS A 123 -15.88 8.99 -10.82
CA HIS A 123 -17.00 8.55 -11.68
C HIS A 123 -16.60 7.45 -12.69
N LEU A 124 -15.81 6.48 -12.22
CA LEU A 124 -15.35 5.32 -12.96
C LEU A 124 -16.04 4.04 -12.48
N SER A 125 -15.88 2.94 -13.22
CA SER A 125 -16.22 1.62 -12.69
C SER A 125 -15.10 1.08 -11.79
N GLN A 126 -15.44 0.27 -10.78
CA GLN A 126 -14.43 -0.38 -9.93
C GLN A 126 -13.43 -1.24 -10.75
N THR A 127 -13.91 -1.86 -11.83
CA THR A 127 -13.05 -2.61 -12.76
C THR A 127 -12.05 -1.70 -13.45
N ALA A 128 -12.49 -0.53 -13.95
CA ALA A 128 -11.60 0.44 -14.56
C ALA A 128 -10.55 0.92 -13.54
N VAL A 129 -10.95 1.24 -12.31
CA VAL A 129 -10.01 1.65 -11.25
C VAL A 129 -8.96 0.57 -10.99
N LYS A 130 -9.35 -0.71 -10.87
CA LYS A 130 -8.38 -1.82 -10.71
C LYS A 130 -7.35 -1.83 -11.85
N THR A 131 -7.80 -1.63 -13.09
CA THR A 131 -6.92 -1.54 -14.26
C THR A 131 -6.00 -0.32 -14.18
N TYR A 132 -6.51 0.86 -13.83
CA TYR A 132 -5.71 2.07 -13.66
C TYR A 132 -4.64 1.91 -12.59
N VAL A 133 -5.01 1.42 -11.40
CA VAL A 133 -4.07 1.17 -10.30
C VAL A 133 -2.98 0.20 -10.75
N SER A 134 -3.35 -0.91 -11.39
CA SER A 134 -2.35 -1.90 -11.86
C SER A 134 -1.37 -1.30 -12.88
N ARG A 135 -1.87 -0.49 -13.83
CA ARG A 135 -1.03 0.16 -14.84
C ARG A 135 -0.13 1.24 -14.22
N LEU A 136 -0.68 2.02 -13.28
CA LEU A 136 0.06 3.05 -12.55
C LEU A 136 1.22 2.45 -11.77
N LEU A 137 0.98 1.36 -11.02
CA LEU A 137 2.03 0.64 -10.30
C LEU A 137 3.13 0.13 -11.24
N ALA A 138 2.74 -0.53 -12.33
CA ALA A 138 3.70 -1.01 -13.33
C ALA A 138 4.51 0.13 -13.97
N ARG A 139 3.85 1.24 -14.31
CA ARG A 139 4.48 2.42 -14.90
C ARG A 139 5.49 3.08 -13.95
N LEU A 140 5.15 3.18 -12.67
CA LEU A 140 6.03 3.74 -11.65
C LEU A 140 7.14 2.76 -11.22
N GLY A 141 7.00 1.47 -11.53
CA GLY A 141 7.91 0.41 -11.09
C GLY A 141 7.70 0.07 -9.61
N LEU A 142 6.45 0.08 -9.17
CA LEU A 142 6.03 -0.21 -7.81
C LEU A 142 5.39 -1.59 -7.74
N ASP A 143 5.71 -2.32 -6.69
CA ASP A 143 5.21 -3.68 -6.47
C ASP A 143 3.83 -3.67 -5.80
N ASN A 144 3.53 -2.63 -5.02
CA ASN A 144 2.35 -2.62 -4.19
C ASN A 144 1.76 -1.22 -3.96
N ARG A 145 0.49 -1.22 -3.55
CA ARG A 145 -0.29 -0.01 -3.30
C ARG A 145 0.27 0.88 -2.17
N PRO A 146 0.76 0.33 -1.04
CA PRO A 146 1.45 1.15 -0.04
C PRO A 146 2.63 1.95 -0.60
N GLN A 147 3.44 1.37 -1.50
CA GLN A 147 4.50 2.12 -2.17
C GLN A 147 3.95 3.29 -3.00
N ALA A 148 2.81 3.12 -3.69
CA ALA A 148 2.17 4.24 -4.38
C ALA A 148 1.67 5.32 -3.41
N ALA A 149 1.17 4.95 -2.23
CA ALA A 149 0.79 5.92 -1.22
C ALA A 149 2.01 6.73 -0.72
N ILE A 150 3.15 6.08 -0.52
CA ILE A 150 4.43 6.73 -0.18
C ILE A 150 4.80 7.75 -1.26
N VAL A 151 4.77 7.34 -2.54
CA VAL A 151 5.09 8.20 -3.68
C VAL A 151 4.16 9.41 -3.76
N ALA A 152 2.86 9.23 -3.50
CA ALA A 152 1.89 10.34 -3.49
C ALA A 152 2.23 11.39 -2.42
N HIS A 153 2.66 10.95 -1.24
CA HIS A 153 3.11 11.85 -0.18
C HIS A 153 4.46 12.52 -0.48
N GLU A 154 5.43 11.78 -1.03
CA GLU A 154 6.73 12.34 -1.46
C GLU A 154 6.54 13.42 -2.53
N ALA A 155 5.57 13.25 -3.43
CA ALA A 155 5.21 14.22 -4.44
C ALA A 155 4.43 15.43 -3.92
N GLY A 156 4.09 15.48 -2.62
CA GLY A 156 3.29 16.54 -2.03
C GLY A 156 1.83 16.55 -2.49
N MET A 157 1.33 15.45 -3.06
CA MET A 157 -0.07 15.35 -3.51
C MET A 157 -1.04 15.19 -2.33
N VAL A 158 -0.55 14.66 -1.20
CA VAL A 158 -1.33 14.37 -0.01
C VAL A 158 -0.50 14.67 1.24
N THR A 159 -1.12 15.22 2.29
CA THR A 159 -0.49 15.48 3.59
C THR A 159 -0.77 14.36 4.59
N VAL A 160 0.16 14.11 5.53
CA VAL A 160 0.04 13.09 6.59
C VAL A 160 -0.43 13.68 7.91
#